data_AF-A0A495A5U9-F1
#
_entry.id   AF-A0A495A5U9-F1
#
_cell.length_a   1.000
_cell.length_b   1.000
_cell.length_c   1.000
_cell.angle_alpha   90.00
_cell.angle_beta   90.00
_cell.angle_gamma   90.00
#
_symmetry.space_group_name_H-M   'P 1'
#
loop_
_entity.id
_entity.type
_entity.pdbx_description
1 polymer ?
#
loop_
_entity_poly.entity_id
_entity_poly.type
_entity_poly.pdbx_seq_one_letter_code
_entity_poly.pdbx_strand_id
1 'polypeptide(L)'
;MIMSARRLSTGRRLFWVGLASVVLTLVFFFGGFLGGNSLGAETAMGVLLGGLVLSVITSLTALVLGVAGIVAFPSLRGRYVLVLVLAVVCSPLLWLLLLALFS
;
A
#
# COMPACT_ATOMS: atom_id res chain seq x y z
N MET A 1 -31.25 15.29 3.31
CA MET A 1 -30.49 14.17 2.67
C MET A 1 -29.04 14.51 2.27
N ILE A 2 -28.53 15.74 2.48
CA ILE A 2 -27.22 16.20 1.98
C ILE A 2 -26.00 15.56 2.70
N MET A 3 -26.12 15.20 3.98
CA MET A 3 -25.02 14.57 4.74
C MET A 3 -24.64 13.18 4.20
N SER A 4 -25.62 12.39 3.73
CA SER A 4 -25.37 11.05 3.18
C SER A 4 -24.55 11.10 1.89
N ALA A 5 -24.87 12.05 1.00
CA ALA A 5 -24.17 12.21 -0.27
C ALA A 5 -22.71 12.66 -0.10
N ARG A 6 -22.43 13.59 0.83
CA ARG A 6 -21.04 14.00 1.14
C ARG A 6 -20.24 12.87 1.78
N ARG A 7 -20.84 12.08 2.67
CA ARG A 7 -20.18 10.94 3.29
C ARG A 7 -19.80 9.88 2.24
N LEU A 8 -20.68 9.64 1.27
CA LEU A 8 -20.42 8.71 0.17
C LEU A 8 -19.30 9.22 -0.77
N SER A 9 -19.27 10.52 -1.09
CA SER A 9 -18.23 11.08 -1.95
C SER A 9 -16.86 11.09 -1.29
N THR A 10 -16.79 11.41 0.01
CA THR A 10 -15.56 11.30 0.81
C THR A 10 -15.07 9.86 0.86
N GLY A 11 -15.95 8.89 1.12
CA GLY A 11 -15.59 7.46 1.13
C GLY A 11 -15.05 7.00 -0.24
N ARG A 12 -15.63 7.45 -1.35
CA ARG A 12 -15.08 7.13 -2.69
C ARG A 12 -13.68 7.71 -2.91
N ARG A 13 -13.43 8.95 -2.50
CA ARG A 13 -12.10 9.57 -2.62
C ARG A 13 -11.06 8.82 -1.77
N LEU A 14 -11.39 8.54 -0.52
CA LEU A 14 -10.50 7.79 0.38
C LEU A 14 -10.23 6.37 -0.10
N PHE A 15 -11.21 5.70 -0.73
CA PHE A 15 -10.99 4.42 -1.39
C PHE A 15 -9.93 4.53 -2.51
N TRP A 16 -10.03 5.53 -3.38
CA TRP A 16 -9.05 5.73 -4.46
C TRP A 16 -7.66 6.07 -3.93
N VAL A 17 -7.57 6.85 -2.85
CA VAL A 17 -6.29 7.10 -2.16
C VAL A 17 -5.72 5.79 -1.61
N GLY A 18 -6.53 4.95 -0.96
CA GLY A 18 -6.10 3.64 -0.47
C GLY A 18 -5.60 2.73 -1.58
N LEU A 19 -6.31 2.69 -2.72
CA LEU A 19 -5.90 1.91 -3.88
C LEU A 19 -4.61 2.46 -4.52
N ALA A 20 -4.48 3.78 -4.63
CA ALA A 20 -3.26 4.43 -5.12
C ALA A 20 -2.06 4.12 -4.21
N SER A 21 -2.26 4.08 -2.89
CA SER A 21 -1.23 3.68 -1.94
C SER A 21 -0.75 2.24 -2.18
N VAL A 22 -1.65 1.29 -2.46
CA VAL A 22 -1.26 -0.08 -2.84
C VAL A 22 -0.40 -0.08 -4.10
N VAL A 23 -0.81 0.67 -5.13
CA VAL A 23 -0.03 0.77 -6.38
C VAL A 23 1.35 1.37 -6.12
N LEU A 24 1.42 2.44 -5.32
CA LEU A 24 2.69 3.07 -4.94
C LEU A 24 3.58 2.12 -4.14
N THR A 25 3.03 1.26 -3.28
CA THR A 25 3.79 0.21 -2.58
C THR A 25 4.54 -0.67 -3.57
N LEU A 26 3.85 -1.16 -4.59
CA LEU A 26 4.45 -2.00 -5.63
C LEU A 26 5.53 -1.22 -6.40
N VAL A 27 5.22 0.01 -6.81
CA VAL A 27 6.17 0.85 -7.56
C VAL A 27 7.43 1.14 -6.75
N PHE A 28 7.32 1.47 -5.46
CA PHE A 28 8.49 1.75 -4.63
C PHE A 28 9.29 0.50 -4.30
N PHE A 29 8.63 -0.64 -4.05
CA PHE A 29 9.32 -1.88 -3.78
C PHE A 29 10.08 -2.37 -5.02
N PHE A 30 9.37 -2.59 -6.14
CA PHE A 30 10.01 -3.08 -7.37
C PHE A 30 10.92 -2.04 -8.00
N GLY A 31 10.56 -0.75 -7.96
CA GLY A 31 11.40 0.34 -8.45
C GLY A 31 12.69 0.49 -7.63
N GLY A 32 12.61 0.37 -6.31
CA GLY A 32 13.80 0.32 -5.44
C GLY A 32 14.68 -0.89 -5.74
N PHE A 33 14.07 -2.06 -5.95
CA PHE A 33 14.80 -3.29 -6.28
C PHE A 33 15.49 -3.21 -7.65
N LEU A 34 14.76 -2.84 -8.70
CA LEU A 34 15.28 -2.71 -10.06
C LEU A 34 16.32 -1.60 -10.16
N GLY A 35 16.03 -0.43 -9.57
CA GLY A 35 16.95 0.70 -9.54
C GLY A 35 18.24 0.35 -8.80
N GLY A 36 18.13 -0.28 -7.62
CA GLY A 36 19.28 -0.73 -6.85
C GLY A 36 20.19 -1.69 -7.61
N ASN A 37 19.62 -2.65 -8.36
CA ASN A 37 20.39 -3.62 -9.14
C ASN A 37 21.09 -3.02 -10.39
N SER A 38 20.67 -1.82 -10.82
CA SER A 38 21.26 -1.14 -11.98
C SER A 38 22.42 -0.19 -11.65
N LEU A 39 22.73 -0.01 -10.36
CA LEU A 39 23.68 0.99 -9.85
C LEU A 39 24.92 0.35 -9.22
N GLY A 40 25.98 1.16 -9.02
CA GLY A 40 27.17 0.75 -8.29
C GLY A 40 26.86 0.41 -6.82
N ALA A 41 27.69 -0.43 -6.19
CA ALA A 41 27.41 -1.05 -4.89
C ALA A 41 27.02 -0.06 -3.77
N GLU A 42 27.63 1.13 -3.72
CA GLU A 42 27.32 2.13 -2.69
C GLU A 42 25.95 2.79 -2.88
N THR A 43 25.57 3.10 -4.12
CA THR A 43 24.27 3.73 -4.43
C THR A 43 23.13 2.71 -4.49
N ALA A 44 23.44 1.44 -4.80
CA ALA A 44 22.49 0.34 -4.81
C ALA A 44 21.79 0.17 -3.45
N MET A 45 22.55 0.15 -2.35
CA MET A 45 22.00 -0.02 -1.01
C MET A 45 21.05 1.13 -0.62
N GLY A 46 21.43 2.38 -0.91
CA GLY A 46 20.59 3.54 -0.61
C GLY A 46 19.26 3.53 -1.36
N VAL A 47 19.27 3.15 -2.63
CA VAL A 47 18.05 3.05 -3.47
C VAL A 47 17.16 1.90 -3.01
N LEU A 48 17.75 0.74 -2.68
CA LEU A 48 17.02 -0.40 -2.11
C LEU A 48 16.33 -0.02 -0.80
N LEU A 49 17.07 0.59 0.13
CA LEU A 49 16.56 0.94 1.44
C LEU A 49 15.49 2.05 1.36
N GLY A 50 15.71 3.06 0.51
CA GLY A 50 14.73 4.11 0.24
C GLY A 50 13.43 3.57 -0.36
N GLY A 51 13.52 2.71 -1.37
CA GLY A 51 12.37 2.05 -1.97
C GLY A 51 11.62 1.17 -0.98
N LEU A 52 12.34 0.41 -0.15
CA LEU A 52 11.74 -0.41 0.90
C LEU A 52 10.97 0.44 1.92
N VAL A 53 11.59 1.48 2.46
CA VAL A 53 10.95 2.37 3.46
C VAL A 53 9.68 3.01 2.87
N LEU A 54 9.74 3.55 1.65
CA LEU A 54 8.59 4.15 0.98
C LEU A 54 7.49 3.13 0.70
N SER A 55 7.86 1.89 0.32
CA SER A 55 6.90 0.80 0.11
C SER A 55 6.19 0.43 1.42
N VAL A 56 6.90 0.38 2.55
CA VAL A 56 6.31 0.09 3.87
C VAL A 56 5.34 1.19 4.28
N ILE A 57 5.72 2.46 4.13
CA ILE A 57 4.86 3.60 4.49
C ILE A 57 3.56 3.59 3.69
N THR A 58 3.65 3.37 2.38
CA THR A 58 2.46 3.30 1.50
C THR A 58 1.59 2.08 1.80
N SER A 59 2.20 0.93 2.11
CA SER A 59 1.48 -0.29 2.49
C SER A 59 0.70 -0.08 3.79
N LEU A 60 1.33 0.52 4.81
CA LEU A 60 0.67 0.87 6.07
C LEU A 60 -0.47 1.87 5.87
N THR A 61 -0.27 2.85 4.99
CA THR A 61 -1.32 3.83 4.65
C THR A 61 -2.53 3.14 4.03
N ALA A 62 -2.32 2.20 3.09
CA ALA A 62 -3.39 1.41 2.50
C ALA A 62 -4.12 0.54 3.54
N LEU A 63 -3.38 -0.08 4.47
CA LEU A 63 -3.93 -0.90 5.53
C LEU A 63 -4.80 -0.07 6.50
N VAL A 64 -4.31 1.07 6.97
CA VAL A 64 -5.06 1.99 7.83
C VAL A 64 -6.32 2.49 7.13
N LEU A 65 -6.23 2.89 5.86
CA LEU A 65 -7.39 3.32 5.08
C LEU A 65 -8.40 2.20 4.83
N GLY A 66 -7.92 0.97 4.62
CA GLY A 66 -8.74 -0.23 4.51
C GLY A 66 -9.58 -0.46 5.78
N VAL A 67 -8.91 -0.53 6.93
CA VAL A 67 -9.57 -0.74 8.23
C VAL A 67 -10.53 0.41 8.56
N ALA A 68 -10.06 1.65 8.48
CA ALA A 68 -10.88 2.83 8.78
C ALA A 68 -12.10 2.92 7.84
N GLY A 69 -11.91 2.58 6.57
CA GLY A 69 -12.98 2.62 5.57
C GLY A 69 -14.08 1.58 5.79
N ILE A 70 -13.72 0.36 6.20
CA ILE A 70 -14.68 -0.70 6.55
C ILE A 70 -15.60 -0.27 7.70
N VAL A 71 -15.02 0.39 8.71
CA VAL A 71 -15.75 0.87 9.90
C VAL A 71 -16.60 2.10 9.56
N ALA A 72 -16.03 3.09 8.86
CA ALA A 72 -16.67 4.38 8.63
C ALA A 72 -17.70 4.40 7.49
N PHE A 73 -17.58 3.53 6.48
CA PHE A 73 -18.42 3.54 5.26
C PHE A 73 -19.07 2.17 4.98
N PRO A 74 -20.18 1.82 5.66
CA PRO A 74 -20.86 0.54 5.50
C PRO A 74 -21.23 0.19 4.05
N SER A 75 -21.68 1.18 3.28
CA SER A 75 -22.06 1.03 1.87
C SER A 75 -20.88 0.79 0.91
N LEU A 76 -19.64 0.99 1.37
CA LEU A 76 -18.42 0.79 0.59
C LEU A 76 -17.54 -0.33 1.16
N ARG A 77 -18.02 -1.08 2.17
CA ARG A 77 -17.24 -2.11 2.87
C ARG A 77 -16.52 -3.07 1.94
N GLY A 78 -17.21 -3.64 0.94
CA GLY A 78 -16.59 -4.57 0.00
C GLY A 78 -15.38 -3.98 -0.74
N ARG A 79 -15.43 -2.68 -1.07
CA ARG A 79 -14.30 -1.98 -1.71
C ARG A 79 -13.13 -1.79 -0.76
N TYR A 80 -13.39 -1.47 0.50
CA TYR A 80 -12.32 -1.33 1.50
C TYR A 80 -11.77 -2.67 1.98
N VAL A 81 -12.57 -3.74 1.97
CA VAL A 81 -12.08 -5.12 2.15
C VAL A 81 -11.11 -5.47 1.03
N LEU A 82 -11.42 -5.13 -0.24
CA LEU A 82 -10.49 -5.32 -1.35
C LEU A 82 -9.17 -4.57 -1.13
N VAL A 83 -9.22 -3.30 -0.72
CA VAL A 83 -7.99 -2.53 -0.39
C VAL A 83 -7.21 -3.21 0.73
N LEU A 84 -7.88 -3.70 1.77
CA LEU A 84 -7.24 -4.37 2.90
C LEU A 84 -6.55 -5.68 2.46
N VAL A 85 -7.24 -6.52 1.69
CA VAL A 85 -6.68 -7.76 1.15
C VAL A 85 -5.46 -7.46 0.28
N LEU A 86 -5.57 -6.48 -0.62
CA LEU A 86 -4.45 -6.07 -1.45
C LEU A 86 -3.29 -5.51 -0.63
N ALA A 87 -3.54 -4.69 0.40
CA ALA A 87 -2.50 -4.15 1.27
C ALA A 87 -1.74 -5.25 2.03
N VAL A 88 -2.44 -6.32 2.44
CA VAL A 88 -1.82 -7.49 3.11
C VAL A 88 -1.01 -8.31 2.11
N VAL A 89 -1.60 -8.68 0.96
CA VAL A 89 -0.94 -9.52 -0.04
C VAL A 89 0.25 -8.81 -0.69
N CYS A 90 0.15 -7.50 -0.90
CA CYS A 90 1.22 -6.65 -1.42
C CYS A 90 2.12 -6.08 -0.32
N SER A 91 2.08 -6.61 0.90
CA SER A 91 2.92 -6.12 1.99
C SER A 91 4.39 -6.48 1.74
N PRO A 92 5.30 -5.49 1.67
CA PRO A 92 6.72 -5.77 1.48
C PRO A 92 7.33 -6.56 2.65
N LEU A 93 6.79 -6.39 3.86
CA LEU A 93 7.21 -7.15 5.04
C LEU A 93 6.81 -8.63 4.93
N LEU A 94 5.62 -8.91 4.41
CA LEU A 94 5.19 -10.28 4.15
C LEU A 94 6.11 -10.95 3.13
N TRP A 95 6.46 -10.24 2.05
CA TRP A 95 7.36 -10.77 1.03
C TRP A 95 8.76 -11.05 1.57
N LEU A 96 9.32 -10.13 2.36
CA LEU A 96 10.62 -10.34 3.03
C LEU A 96 10.59 -11.52 3.99
N LEU A 97 9.50 -11.68 4.76
CA LEU A 97 9.32 -12.84 5.64
C LEU A 97 9.27 -14.15 4.83
N LEU A 98 8.49 -14.19 3.76
CA LEU A 98 8.40 -15.37 2.90
C LEU A 98 9.76 -15.71 2.28
N LEU A 99 10.48 -14.71 1.78
CA LEU A 99 11.84 -14.90 1.25
C LEU A 99 12.77 -15.47 2.32
N ALA A 100 12.74 -14.95 3.54
CA ALA A 100 13.57 -15.45 4.64
C ALA A 100 13.19 -16.87 5.10
N LEU A 101 11.93 -17.27 4.97
CA LEU A 101 11.47 -18.62 5.31
C LEU A 101 11.81 -19.67 4.24
N PHE A 102 12.00 -19.23 2.99
CA PHE A 102 12.27 -20.11 1.84
C PHE A 102 13.70 -19.99 1.28
N SER A 103 14.57 -19.19 1.91
CA SER A 103 16.00 -19.07 1.60
C SER A 103 16.84 -19.99 2.48
#